data_AF-A0AAJ6EGN1-F1
#
_entry.id   AF-A0AAJ6EGN1-F1
#
_cell.length_a   1.000
_cell.length_b   1.000
_cell.length_c   1.000
_cell.angle_alpha   90.00
_cell.angle_beta   90.00
_cell.angle_gamma   90.00
#
_symmetry.space_group_name_H-M   'P 1'
#
loop_
_entity.id
_entity.type
_entity.pdbx_description
1 polymer ?
#
loop_
_entity_poly.entity_id
_entity_poly.type
_entity_poly.pdbx_seq_one_letter_code
_entity_poly.pdbx_strand_id
1 'polypeptide(L)' 'MAAIEAGVPTLVEAREIIAEFHLMIRRKTEAGLIPWIERARASLVASFASGVAKDEAAVRAAITLPCPS' A
#
# COMPACT_ATOMS: atom_id res chain seq x y z
N MET A 1 -0.75 -13.91 27.70
CA MET A 1 -0.87 -12.82 26.71
C MET A 1 -2.24 -12.91 26.09
N ALA A 2 -2.93 -11.78 26.02
CA ALA A 2 -4.23 -11.70 25.36
C ALA A 2 -4.04 -11.68 23.83
N ALA A 3 -4.98 -12.23 23.06
CA ALA A 3 -4.94 -12.24 21.59
C ALA A 3 -4.73 -10.84 20.98
N ILE A 4 -5.10 -9.80 21.72
CA ILE A 4 -4.95 -8.39 21.35
C ILE A 4 -3.46 -7.98 21.32
N GLU A 5 -2.69 -8.36 22.35
CA GLU A 5 -1.26 -8.05 22.44
C GLU A 5 -0.45 -8.75 21.35
N ALA A 6 -0.87 -9.96 20.97
CA ALA A 6 -0.26 -10.72 19.88
C ALA A 6 -0.55 -10.13 18.49
N GLY A 7 -1.66 -9.39 18.33
CA GLY A 7 -2.04 -8.77 17.06
C GLY A 7 -1.45 -7.38 16.81
N VAL A 8 -0.91 -6.71 17.85
CA VAL A 8 -0.34 -5.36 17.74
C VAL A 8 0.77 -5.28 16.67
N PRO A 9 1.77 -6.20 16.61
CA PRO A 9 2.82 -6.12 15.60
C PRO A 9 2.28 -6.16 14.17
N THR A 10 1.30 -7.02 13.89
CA THR A 10 0.71 -7.15 12.56
C THR A 10 -0.11 -5.92 12.17
N LEU A 11 -0.78 -5.27 13.12
CA LEU A 11 -1.49 -4.02 12.90
C LEU A 11 -0.54 -2.84 12.66
N VAL A 12 0.60 -2.80 13.36
CA VAL A 12 1.66 -1.81 13.13
C VAL A 12 2.21 -1.95 11.72
N GLU A 13 2.53 -3.18 11.29
CA GLU A 13 3.00 -3.45 9.93
C GLU A 13 1.98 -3.01 8.87
N ALA A 14 0.69 -3.33 9.06
CA ALA A 14 -0.36 -2.90 8.16
C ALA A 14 -0.42 -1.37 8.03
N ARG A 15 -0.27 -0.64 9.15
CA ARG A 15 -0.25 0.82 9.16
C ARG A 15 0.94 1.38 8.40
N GLU A 16 2.12 0.78 8.57
CA GLU A 16 3.35 1.19 7.87
C GLU A 16 3.23 0.99 6.36
N ILE A 17 2.70 -0.15 5.93
CA ILE A 17 2.46 -0.44 4.50
C ILE A 17 1.52 0.59 3.88
N ILE A 18 0.43 0.96 4.57
CA ILE A 18 -0.49 2.00 4.07
C ILE A 18 0.16 3.39 4.07
N ALA A 19 0.96 3.72 5.09
CA ALA A 19 1.68 4.99 5.14
C ALA A 19 2.69 5.12 3.99
N GLU A 20 3.39 4.03 3.65
CA GLU A 20 4.30 3.96 2.50
C GLU A 20 3.56 4.23 1.18
N PHE A 21 2.38 3.63 0.99
CA PHE A 21 1.53 3.88 -0.17
C PHE A 21 1.12 5.36 -0.30
N HIS A 22 0.64 5.95 0.80
CA HIS A 22 0.29 7.37 0.83
C HIS A 22 1.48 8.27 0.51
N LEU A 23 2.69 7.90 0.96
CA LEU A 23 3.90 8.64 0.68
C LEU A 23 4.29 8.56 -0.80
N MET A 24 4.14 7.40 -1.45
CA MET A 24 4.36 7.25 -2.90
C MET A 24 3.45 8.19 -3.71
N ILE A 25 2.18 8.29 -3.35
CA ILE A 25 1.23 9.22 -3.99
C ILE A 25 1.68 10.69 -3.77
N ARG A 26 1.99 11.06 -2.52
CA ARG A 26 2.43 12.43 -2.18
C ARG A 26 3.71 12.85 -2.90
N ARG A 27 4.66 11.93 -3.05
CA ARG A 27 5.95 12.16 -3.72
C ARG A 27 5.91 11.93 -5.22
N LYS A 28 4.77 11.47 -5.76
CA LYS A 28 4.62 11.09 -7.18
C LYS A 28 5.69 10.09 -7.64
N THR A 29 6.04 9.14 -6.78
CA THR A 29 7.13 8.17 -7.04
C THR A 29 6.55 6.79 -7.29
N GLU A 30 6.43 6.40 -8.57
CA GLU A 30 5.84 5.11 -8.96
C GLU A 30 6.82 3.93 -8.89
N ALA A 31 8.13 4.17 -8.88
CA ALA A 31 9.15 3.11 -8.94
C ALA A 31 9.07 2.12 -7.76
N GLY A 32 8.47 2.52 -6.63
CA GLY A 32 8.25 1.67 -5.46
C GLY A 32 6.97 0.84 -5.50
N LEU A 33 6.10 1.00 -6.51
CA LEU A 33 4.76 0.41 -6.49
C LEU A 33 4.79 -1.12 -6.53
N ILE A 34 5.62 -1.72 -7.39
CA ILE A 34 5.73 -3.18 -7.50
C ILE A 34 6.29 -3.82 -6.21
N PRO A 35 7.44 -3.38 -5.66
CA PRO A 35 7.92 -3.86 -4.37
C PRO A 35 6.89 -3.68 -3.24
N TRP A 36 6.15 -2.57 -3.25
CA TRP A 36 5.11 -2.31 -2.28
C TRP A 36 3.93 -3.29 -2.40
N ILE A 37 3.48 -3.61 -3.63
CA ILE A 37 2.39 -4.59 -3.87
C ILE A 37 2.78 -5.95 -3.28
N GLU A 38 3.99 -6.42 -3.54
CA GLU A 38 4.47 -7.72 -3.06
C GLU A 38 4.50 -7.78 -1.53
N ARG A 39 5.03 -6.74 -0.88
CA ARG A 39 5.01 -6.61 0.59
C ARG A 39 3.57 -6.59 1.13
N ALA A 40 2.70 -5.79 0.52
CA ALA A 40 1.34 -5.60 0.99
C ALA A 40 0.48 -6.86 0.83
N ARG A 41 0.71 -7.68 -0.22
CA ARG A 41 0.05 -8.98 -0.45
C ARG A 41 0.34 -10.01 0.64
N ALA A 42 1.46 -9.90 1.34
CA ALA A 42 1.83 -10.78 2.45
C ALA A 42 1.28 -10.33 3.82
N SER A 43 0.51 -9.24 3.88
CA SER A 43 0.09 -8.59 5.13
C SER A 43 -1.44 -8.57 5.32
N LEU A 44 -1.92 -7.95 6.41
CA LEU A 44 -3.35 -7.75 6.65
C LEU A 44 -4.06 -6.90 5.57
N VAL A 45 -3.32 -6.18 4.73
CA VAL A 45 -3.88 -5.38 3.63
C VAL A 45 -3.80 -6.08 2.27
N ALA A 46 -3.67 -7.42 2.25
CA ALA A 46 -3.52 -8.20 1.02
C ALA A 46 -4.63 -7.99 -0.01
N SER A 47 -5.89 -7.86 0.42
CA SER A 47 -7.02 -7.60 -0.49
C SER A 47 -6.91 -6.22 -1.16
N PHE A 48 -6.42 -5.21 -0.42
CA PHE A 48 -6.16 -3.89 -0.97
C PHE A 48 -5.03 -3.93 -1.99
N ALA A 49 -3.91 -4.57 -1.65
CA ALA A 49 -2.78 -4.78 -2.56
C ALA A 49 -3.18 -5.53 -3.84
N SER A 50 -4.09 -6.50 -3.71
CA SER A 50 -4.64 -7.24 -4.85
C SER A 50 -5.48 -6.35 -5.77
N GLY A 51 -6.24 -5.41 -5.22
CA GLY A 51 -6.95 -4.38 -6.00
C GLY A 51 -5.97 -3.46 -6.73
N VAL A 52 -5.00 -2.89 -6.00
CA VAL A 52 -3.97 -2.01 -6.58
C VAL A 52 -3.19 -2.70 -7.70
N ALA A 53 -2.87 -3.99 -7.56
CA ALA A 53 -2.19 -4.75 -8.60
C ALA A 53 -3.05 -5.00 -9.83
N LYS A 54 -4.36 -5.22 -9.67
CA LYS A 54 -5.29 -5.35 -10.80
C LYS A 54 -5.39 -4.02 -11.57
N ASP A 55 -5.33 -2.91 -10.85
CA ASP A 55 -5.45 -1.56 -11.38
C ASP A 55 -4.10 -0.85 -11.56
N GLU A 56 -2.98 -1.59 -11.66
CA GLU A 56 -1.63 -1.03 -11.56
C GLU A 56 -1.40 0.16 -12.51
N ALA A 57 -1.79 0.03 -13.77
CA ALA A 57 -1.61 1.09 -14.77
C ALA A 57 -2.38 2.38 -14.38
N ALA A 58 -3.61 2.23 -13.87
CA ALA A 58 -4.42 3.36 -13.42
C ALA A 58 -3.83 3.99 -12.14
N VAL A 59 -3.30 3.17 -11.23
CA VAL A 59 -2.66 3.64 -10.00
C VAL A 59 -1.36 4.38 -10.31
N ARG A 60 -0.53 3.86 -11.21
CA ARG A 60 0.67 4.57 -11.72
C ARG A 60 0.30 5.91 -12.30
N ALA A 61 -0.71 5.95 -13.17
CA ALA A 61 -1.22 7.18 -13.74
C ALA A 61 -1.68 8.17 -12.66
N ALA A 62 -2.40 7.71 -11.64
CA ALA A 62 -2.83 8.57 -10.52
C ALA A 62 -1.67 9.10 -9.66
N ILE A 63 -0.54 8.38 -9.58
CA ILE A 63 0.67 8.82 -8.89
C ILE A 63 1.39 9.92 -9.71
N THR A 64 1.50 9.75 -11.02
CA THR A 64 2.34 10.63 -11.86
C THR A 64 1.59 11.81 -12.46
N LEU A 65 0.32 11.63 -12.83
CA LEU A 65 -0.46 12.65 -13.50
C LEU A 65 -1.02 13.68 -12.51
N PRO A 66 -1.20 14.94 -12.92
CA PRO A 66 -2.00 15.88 -12.15
C PRO A 66 -3.44 15.36 -12.06
N CYS A 67 -4.08 15.56 -10.90
CA CYS A 67 -5.48 15.22 -10.72
C CYS A 67 -6.30 15.95 -11.81
N PRO A 68 -7.11 15.25 -12.62
CA PRO A 68 -8.01 15.93 -13.53
C PRO A 68 -8.99 16.77 -12.70
N SER A 69 -9.08 18.06 -13.03
CA SER A 69 -10.01 19.04 -12.46
C SER A 69 -11.39 18.94 -13.08
#